data_AF-A0A4Q3VNY1-F1
#
_entry.id   AF-A0A4Q3VNY1-F1
#
_cell.length_a   1.000
_cell.length_b   1.000
_cell.length_c   1.000
_cell.angle_alpha   90.00
_cell.angle_beta   90.00
_cell.angle_gamma   90.00
#
_symmetry.space_group_name_H-M   'P 1'
#
loop_
_entity.id
_entity.type
_entity.pdbx_description
1 polymer ?
#
loop_
_entity_poly.entity_id
_entity_poly.type
_entity_poly.pdbx_seq_one_letter_code
_entity_poly.pdbx_strand_id
1 'polypeptide(L)'
;EGESLLNDASSLIIFRFALIAVATGQFVWYKAALDFSWMLVGGIGTGIFIGYIFMKMHKNLPTDANIDTILSLIAPYLVYIAAEEVGSSGVLAVVSCGLLLSNNRHRFLSSSSRLRGLNVWDSLSFLINGLVFMLIGLDLPEIRQGLEKEGTSLEMAIGYGLIVTAVLVLSRILSMFCAVGVTLVARNYIAVADKSNPGIKGPFVLGWAGMRGVVSLAAALSIPIQLGNGAGFPHRNLILFITFVVILVTLVVQGLTLPWLLRRFHLPDPDHLVSSEEEDAVLKRELSQFSLGYLKSNYPEEMYAQPILRQMAMKWEASVGDNPENWNAQCSLVYKEILDVQRQWLLDKNNSNLLLDEELVRHHLHRIDLEEEKMKYV
;
A
#
# COMPACT_ATOMS: atom_id res chain seq x y z
N GLU A 1 1.22 -6.48 -2.22
CA GLU A 1 0.45 -5.37 -1.60
C GLU A 1 -0.67 -4.81 -2.48
N GLY A 2 -0.44 -4.57 -3.79
CA GLY A 2 -1.46 -4.01 -4.69
C GLY A 2 -2.79 -4.79 -4.74
N GLU A 3 -2.74 -6.12 -4.61
CA GLU A 3 -3.96 -6.95 -4.51
C GLU A 3 -4.81 -6.57 -3.28
N SER A 4 -4.19 -6.30 -2.13
CA SER A 4 -4.91 -6.01 -0.88
C SER A 4 -5.71 -4.73 -0.98
N LEU A 5 -5.14 -3.68 -1.57
CA LEU A 5 -5.81 -2.38 -1.75
C LEU A 5 -7.08 -2.49 -2.61
N LEU A 6 -6.99 -3.21 -3.74
CA LEU A 6 -8.14 -3.41 -4.63
C LEU A 6 -9.18 -4.35 -4.02
N ASN A 7 -8.72 -5.39 -3.32
CA ASN A 7 -9.59 -6.35 -2.65
C ASN A 7 -10.40 -5.69 -1.53
N ASP A 8 -9.77 -4.87 -0.69
CA ASP A 8 -10.45 -4.16 0.40
C ASP A 8 -11.58 -3.27 -0.15
N ALA A 9 -11.28 -2.50 -1.18
CA ALA A 9 -12.27 -1.63 -1.82
C ALA A 9 -13.41 -2.43 -2.50
N SER A 10 -13.08 -3.52 -3.20
CA SER A 10 -14.07 -4.40 -3.84
C SER A 10 -14.96 -5.11 -2.81
N SER A 11 -14.39 -5.53 -1.69
CA SER A 11 -15.12 -6.23 -0.62
C SER A 11 -16.18 -5.35 0.02
N LEU A 12 -15.91 -4.05 0.20
CA LEU A 12 -16.86 -3.09 0.74
C LEU A 12 -18.04 -2.82 -0.21
N ILE A 13 -17.80 -2.88 -1.53
CA ILE A 13 -18.86 -2.79 -2.53
C ILE A 13 -19.78 -4.01 -2.45
N ILE A 14 -19.20 -5.23 -2.39
CA ILE A 14 -19.97 -6.47 -2.23
C ILE A 14 -20.77 -6.44 -0.92
N PHE A 15 -20.15 -5.98 0.18
CA PHE A 15 -20.79 -5.82 1.47
C PHE A 15 -21.98 -4.86 1.41
N ARG A 16 -21.87 -3.71 0.71
CA ARG A 16 -22.97 -2.77 0.51
C ARG A 16 -24.16 -3.44 -0.20
N PHE A 17 -23.91 -4.26 -1.22
CA PHE A 17 -24.98 -5.02 -1.87
C PHE A 17 -25.61 -6.08 -0.96
N ALA A 18 -24.82 -6.75 -0.13
CA ALA A 18 -25.34 -7.69 0.86
C ALA A 18 -26.26 -6.96 1.87
N LEU A 19 -25.87 -5.78 2.36
CA LEU A 19 -26.73 -4.98 3.23
C LEU A 19 -28.03 -4.57 2.56
N ILE A 20 -27.99 -4.12 1.29
CA ILE A 20 -29.18 -3.76 0.52
C ILE A 20 -30.10 -4.99 0.36
N ALA A 21 -29.54 -6.16 0.05
CA ALA A 21 -30.30 -7.39 -0.11
C ALA A 21 -30.97 -7.81 1.21
N VAL A 22 -30.28 -7.71 2.35
CA VAL A 22 -30.86 -7.99 3.68
C VAL A 22 -31.96 -6.97 4.00
N ALA A 23 -31.75 -5.69 3.71
CA ALA A 23 -32.70 -4.63 4.02
C ALA A 23 -33.97 -4.66 3.17
N THR A 24 -33.84 -5.05 1.90
CA THR A 24 -34.95 -5.04 0.93
C THR A 24 -35.58 -6.42 0.72
N GLY A 25 -34.90 -7.49 1.13
CA GLY A 25 -35.28 -8.88 0.86
C GLY A 25 -35.18 -9.27 -0.62
N GLN A 26 -34.64 -8.40 -1.48
CA GLN A 26 -34.55 -8.64 -2.92
C GLN A 26 -33.13 -8.38 -3.44
N PHE A 27 -32.69 -9.23 -4.37
CA PHE A 27 -31.44 -9.03 -5.10
C PHE A 27 -31.73 -8.92 -6.59
N VAL A 28 -31.50 -7.73 -7.15
CA VAL A 28 -31.72 -7.42 -8.56
C VAL A 28 -30.37 -7.38 -9.28
N TRP A 29 -30.01 -8.49 -9.94
CA TRP A 29 -28.66 -8.71 -10.45
C TRP A 29 -28.20 -7.66 -11.48
N TYR A 30 -29.06 -7.22 -12.40
CA TYR A 30 -28.69 -6.26 -13.45
C TYR A 30 -28.46 -4.86 -12.88
N LYS A 31 -29.25 -4.48 -11.86
CA LYS A 31 -29.08 -3.21 -11.14
C LYS A 31 -27.79 -3.25 -10.33
N ALA A 32 -27.52 -4.36 -9.64
CA ALA A 32 -26.26 -4.56 -8.93
C ALA A 32 -25.05 -4.48 -9.89
N ALA A 33 -25.14 -5.02 -11.10
CA ALA A 33 -24.06 -4.94 -12.09
C ALA A 33 -23.82 -3.50 -12.60
N LEU A 34 -24.89 -2.73 -12.84
CA LEU A 34 -24.80 -1.32 -13.23
C LEU A 34 -24.23 -0.46 -12.10
N ASP A 35 -24.79 -0.62 -10.89
CA ASP A 35 -24.35 0.09 -9.69
C ASP A 35 -22.88 -0.25 -9.38
N PHE A 36 -22.47 -1.51 -9.50
CA PHE A 36 -21.08 -1.94 -9.32
C PHE A 36 -20.16 -1.25 -10.32
N SER A 37 -20.57 -1.22 -11.59
CA SER A 37 -19.80 -0.60 -12.67
C SER A 37 -19.63 0.92 -12.43
N TRP A 38 -20.70 1.61 -12.00
CA TRP A 38 -20.64 3.02 -11.63
C TRP A 38 -19.80 3.26 -10.38
N MET A 39 -19.96 2.45 -9.34
CA MET A 39 -19.16 2.54 -8.11
C MET A 39 -17.68 2.39 -8.40
N LEU A 40 -17.30 1.49 -9.31
CA LEU A 40 -15.92 1.26 -9.71
C LEU A 40 -15.36 2.40 -10.57
N VAL A 41 -16.01 2.70 -11.70
CA VAL A 41 -15.50 3.71 -12.66
C VAL A 41 -15.60 5.12 -12.07
N GLY A 42 -16.72 5.45 -11.42
CA GLY A 42 -16.93 6.72 -10.75
C GLY A 42 -15.97 6.92 -9.58
N GLY A 43 -15.68 5.87 -8.81
CA GLY A 43 -14.73 5.93 -7.70
C GLY A 43 -13.32 6.24 -8.20
N ILE A 44 -12.83 5.45 -9.16
CA ILE A 44 -11.51 5.66 -9.78
C ILE A 44 -11.42 7.06 -10.41
N GLY A 45 -12.42 7.45 -11.21
CA GLY A 45 -12.46 8.74 -11.88
C GLY A 45 -12.44 9.92 -10.91
N THR A 46 -13.27 9.88 -9.87
CA THR A 46 -13.33 10.92 -8.84
C THR A 46 -12.02 11.00 -8.05
N GLY A 47 -11.44 9.86 -7.69
CA GLY A 47 -10.15 9.79 -7.01
C GLY A 47 -9.01 10.40 -7.82
N ILE A 48 -8.90 10.05 -9.11
CA ILE A 48 -7.88 10.61 -10.02
C ILE A 48 -8.09 12.11 -10.20
N PHE A 49 -9.34 12.54 -10.41
CA PHE A 49 -9.67 13.96 -10.61
C PHE A 49 -9.29 14.81 -9.39
N ILE A 50 -9.70 14.40 -8.18
CA ILE A 50 -9.38 15.12 -6.95
C ILE A 50 -7.87 15.04 -6.66
N GLY A 51 -7.24 13.87 -6.86
CA GLY A 51 -5.78 13.73 -6.71
C GLY A 51 -5.00 14.66 -7.63
N TYR A 52 -5.46 14.85 -8.88
CA TYR A 52 -4.87 15.84 -9.79
C TYR A 52 -4.99 17.27 -9.27
N ILE A 53 -6.16 17.65 -8.72
CA ILE A 53 -6.36 18.95 -8.08
C ILE A 53 -5.37 19.12 -6.91
N PHE A 54 -5.22 18.10 -6.06
CA PHE A 54 -4.28 18.12 -4.93
C PHE A 54 -2.83 18.33 -5.38
N MET A 55 -2.37 17.64 -6.43
CA MET A 55 -1.04 17.85 -6.98
C MET A 55 -0.84 19.29 -7.49
N LYS A 56 -1.84 19.83 -8.18
CA LYS A 56 -1.79 21.21 -8.70
C LYS A 56 -1.81 22.24 -7.57
N MET A 57 -2.58 21.98 -6.51
CA MET A 57 -2.59 22.81 -5.31
C MET A 57 -1.21 22.84 -4.64
N HIS A 58 -0.59 21.68 -4.40
CA HIS A 58 0.75 21.60 -3.79
C HIS A 58 1.82 22.27 -4.66
N LYS A 59 1.71 22.16 -5.99
CA LYS A 59 2.67 22.80 -6.90
C LYS A 59 2.55 24.33 -6.91
N ASN A 60 1.34 24.87 -6.74
CA ASN A 60 1.07 26.29 -6.95
C ASN A 60 0.99 27.09 -5.65
N LEU A 61 0.72 26.45 -4.52
CA LEU A 61 0.68 27.08 -3.22
C LEU A 61 2.06 27.00 -2.55
N PRO A 62 2.52 28.06 -1.86
CA PRO A 62 3.73 27.99 -1.06
C PRO A 62 3.44 27.15 0.20
N THR A 63 3.59 25.84 0.10
CA THR A 63 3.40 24.91 1.21
C THR A 63 4.73 24.56 1.87
N ASP A 64 4.69 24.31 3.17
CA ASP A 64 5.80 23.72 3.92
C ASP A 64 5.47 22.25 4.29
N ALA A 65 6.43 21.56 4.90
CA ALA A 65 6.26 20.15 5.26
C ALA A 65 5.09 19.90 6.23
N ASN A 66 4.72 20.89 7.07
CA ASN A 66 3.62 20.76 8.00
C ASN A 66 2.28 20.89 7.28
N ILE A 67 2.14 21.89 6.40
CA ILE A 67 0.96 22.08 5.56
C ILE A 67 0.76 20.85 4.65
N ASP A 68 1.80 20.36 3.99
CA ASP A 68 1.73 19.17 3.14
C ASP A 68 1.23 17.95 3.93
N THR A 69 1.72 17.77 5.16
CA THR A 69 1.27 16.70 6.04
C THR A 69 -0.22 16.84 6.37
N ILE A 70 -0.66 18.03 6.78
CA ILE A 70 -2.07 18.30 7.11
C ILE A 70 -2.97 18.08 5.88
N LEU A 71 -2.57 18.58 4.72
CA LEU A 71 -3.31 18.38 3.47
C LEU A 71 -3.41 16.88 3.12
N SER A 72 -2.32 16.13 3.33
CA SER A 72 -2.34 14.68 3.12
C SER A 72 -3.32 13.97 4.05
N LEU A 73 -3.46 14.40 5.30
CA LEU A 73 -4.41 13.83 6.26
C LEU A 73 -5.87 14.17 5.93
N ILE A 74 -6.12 15.35 5.38
CA ILE A 74 -7.46 15.80 4.99
C ILE A 74 -7.91 15.17 3.66
N ALA A 75 -6.98 14.93 2.73
CA ALA A 75 -7.28 14.47 1.38
C ALA A 75 -8.15 13.20 1.32
N PRO A 76 -7.88 12.12 2.08
CA PRO A 76 -8.73 10.92 2.07
C PRO A 76 -10.19 11.22 2.42
N TYR A 77 -10.45 12.08 3.40
CA TYR A 77 -11.82 12.41 3.82
C TYR A 77 -12.55 13.21 2.74
N LEU A 78 -11.90 14.22 2.14
CA LEU A 78 -12.49 15.00 1.06
C LEU A 78 -12.81 14.14 -0.16
N VAL A 79 -11.87 13.26 -0.54
CA VAL A 79 -12.03 12.35 -1.66
C VAL A 79 -13.17 11.37 -1.38
N TYR A 80 -13.20 10.78 -0.18
CA TYR A 80 -14.24 9.83 0.22
C TYR A 80 -15.64 10.46 0.16
N ILE A 81 -15.81 11.64 0.79
CA ILE A 81 -17.10 12.35 0.83
C ILE A 81 -17.54 12.73 -0.58
N ALA A 82 -16.66 13.33 -1.38
CA ALA A 82 -16.99 13.74 -2.75
C ALA A 82 -17.41 12.54 -3.63
N ALA A 83 -16.76 11.38 -3.46
CA ALA A 83 -17.10 10.18 -4.18
C ALA A 83 -18.45 9.57 -3.76
N GLU A 84 -18.77 9.57 -2.47
CA GLU A 84 -20.09 9.09 -2.00
C GLU A 84 -21.23 10.02 -2.42
N GLU A 85 -21.03 11.34 -2.47
CA GLU A 85 -22.04 12.31 -2.95
C GLU A 85 -22.44 12.08 -4.42
N VAL A 86 -21.51 11.64 -5.27
CA VAL A 86 -21.81 11.26 -6.66
C VAL A 86 -22.26 9.80 -6.80
N GLY A 87 -22.51 9.11 -5.69
CA GLY A 87 -22.96 7.72 -5.64
C GLY A 87 -21.91 6.70 -6.08
N SER A 88 -20.63 7.07 -6.02
CA SER A 88 -19.51 6.18 -6.38
C SER A 88 -18.80 5.61 -5.15
N SER A 89 -17.82 4.71 -5.33
CA SER A 89 -17.11 4.11 -4.18
C SER A 89 -16.12 5.09 -3.56
N GLY A 90 -16.40 5.56 -2.34
CA GLY A 90 -15.49 6.42 -1.57
C GLY A 90 -14.12 5.79 -1.34
N VAL A 91 -14.08 4.49 -1.01
CA VAL A 91 -12.82 3.78 -0.75
C VAL A 91 -11.97 3.63 -2.01
N LEU A 92 -12.56 3.24 -3.15
CA LEU A 92 -11.82 3.19 -4.42
C LEU A 92 -11.30 4.57 -4.84
N ALA A 93 -12.06 5.63 -4.58
CA ALA A 93 -11.63 6.99 -4.87
C ALA A 93 -10.40 7.38 -4.03
N VAL A 94 -10.41 7.08 -2.73
CA VAL A 94 -9.26 7.33 -1.83
C VAL A 94 -8.05 6.53 -2.26
N VAL A 95 -8.20 5.24 -2.58
CA VAL A 95 -7.09 4.39 -3.05
C VAL A 95 -6.53 4.91 -4.37
N SER A 96 -7.39 5.27 -5.33
CA SER A 96 -6.95 5.77 -6.63
C SER A 96 -6.24 7.13 -6.51
N CYS A 97 -6.75 8.02 -5.65
CA CYS A 97 -6.10 9.28 -5.31
C CYS A 97 -4.74 9.04 -4.65
N GLY A 98 -4.67 8.17 -3.64
CA GLY A 98 -3.44 7.83 -2.92
C GLY A 98 -2.37 7.23 -3.83
N LEU A 99 -2.74 6.32 -4.74
CA LEU A 99 -1.83 5.76 -5.74
C LEU A 99 -1.31 6.85 -6.69
N LEU A 100 -2.18 7.74 -7.18
CA LEU A 100 -1.76 8.84 -8.05
C LEU A 100 -0.78 9.79 -7.34
N LEU A 101 -1.07 10.16 -6.10
CA LEU A 101 -0.23 11.05 -5.30
C LEU A 101 1.10 10.38 -4.94
N SER A 102 1.08 9.12 -4.51
CA SER A 102 2.29 8.36 -4.16
C SER A 102 3.21 8.20 -5.37
N ASN A 103 2.67 7.83 -6.53
CA ASN A 103 3.43 7.68 -7.77
C ASN A 103 4.07 9.00 -8.24
N ASN A 104 3.46 10.14 -7.93
CA ASN A 104 3.96 11.46 -8.33
C ASN A 104 4.63 12.24 -7.19
N ARG A 105 4.86 11.65 -6.01
CA ARG A 105 5.32 12.35 -4.80
C ARG A 105 6.59 13.18 -5.00
N HIS A 106 7.52 12.71 -5.83
CA HIS A 106 8.78 13.40 -6.10
C HIS A 106 8.64 14.62 -7.02
N ARG A 107 7.48 14.81 -7.66
CA ARG A 107 7.21 15.95 -8.56
C ARG A 107 6.63 17.17 -7.85
N PHE A 108 6.02 16.99 -6.69
CA PHE A 108 5.30 18.07 -6.00
C PHE A 108 5.62 18.20 -4.51
N LEU A 109 6.16 17.17 -3.84
CA LEU A 109 6.59 17.28 -2.44
C LEU A 109 8.07 17.63 -2.34
N SER A 110 8.45 18.34 -1.28
CA SER A 110 9.85 18.53 -0.90
C SER A 110 10.44 17.29 -0.20
N SER A 111 11.77 17.21 -0.07
CA SER A 111 12.46 16.19 0.75
C SER A 111 11.95 16.17 2.20
N SER A 112 11.83 17.35 2.83
CA SER A 112 11.28 17.50 4.19
C SER A 112 9.86 16.93 4.29
N SER A 113 9.00 17.25 3.32
CA SER A 113 7.59 16.81 3.29
C SER A 113 7.49 15.30 3.14
N ARG A 114 8.32 14.69 2.28
CA ARG A 114 8.34 13.23 2.10
C ARG A 114 8.79 12.51 3.37
N LEU A 115 9.88 12.96 4.00
CA LEU A 115 10.41 12.33 5.20
C LEU A 115 9.48 12.47 6.41
N ARG A 116 8.95 13.67 6.66
CA ARG A 116 8.01 13.89 7.77
C ARG A 116 6.67 13.19 7.52
N GLY A 117 6.17 13.27 6.29
CA GLY A 117 4.89 12.66 5.91
C GLY A 117 4.87 11.16 6.14
N LEU A 118 5.92 10.43 5.72
CA LEU A 118 6.03 8.98 5.93
C LEU A 118 5.94 8.62 7.41
N ASN A 119 6.74 9.26 8.27
CA ASN A 119 6.75 8.99 9.71
C ASN A 119 5.39 9.28 10.38
N VAL A 120 4.70 10.33 9.94
CA VAL A 120 3.36 10.66 10.44
C VAL A 120 2.35 9.60 10.04
N TRP A 121 2.38 9.16 8.78
CA TRP A 121 1.49 8.11 8.28
C TRP A 121 1.75 6.75 8.93
N ASP A 122 3.01 6.39 9.18
CA ASP A 122 3.36 5.15 9.88
C ASP A 122 2.84 5.16 11.32
N SER A 123 3.09 6.27 12.03
CA SER A 123 2.61 6.46 13.42
C SER A 123 1.08 6.46 13.49
N LEU A 124 0.43 7.16 12.55
CA LEU A 124 -1.02 7.25 12.50
C LEU A 124 -1.66 5.91 12.15
N SER A 125 -1.11 5.19 11.17
CA SER A 125 -1.58 3.86 10.78
C SER A 125 -1.44 2.88 11.92
N PHE A 126 -0.30 2.90 12.63
CA PHE A 126 -0.10 2.10 13.84
C PHE A 126 -1.14 2.43 14.91
N LEU A 127 -1.38 3.71 15.18
CA LEU A 127 -2.33 4.16 16.19
C LEU A 127 -3.78 3.78 15.81
N ILE A 128 -4.20 4.04 14.58
CA ILE A 128 -5.56 3.71 14.11
C ILE A 128 -5.78 2.20 14.14
N ASN A 129 -4.82 1.40 13.65
CA ASN A 129 -4.92 -0.06 13.71
C ASN A 129 -5.02 -0.55 15.16
N GLY A 130 -4.16 -0.04 16.05
CA GLY A 130 -4.20 -0.37 17.48
C GLY A 130 -5.53 0.02 18.15
N LEU A 131 -6.05 1.20 17.83
CA LEU A 131 -7.33 1.69 18.34
C LEU A 131 -8.48 0.80 17.84
N VAL A 132 -8.49 0.45 16.56
CA VAL A 132 -9.53 -0.43 16.02
C VAL A 132 -9.48 -1.79 16.72
N PHE A 133 -8.32 -2.43 16.85
CA PHE A 133 -8.22 -3.71 17.59
C PHE A 133 -8.64 -3.60 19.06
N MET A 134 -8.31 -2.48 19.72
CA MET A 134 -8.73 -2.22 21.09
C MET A 134 -10.25 -2.10 21.21
N LEU A 135 -10.90 -1.35 20.31
CA LEU A 135 -12.37 -1.21 20.29
C LEU A 135 -13.06 -2.56 20.12
N ILE A 136 -12.57 -3.44 19.25
CA ILE A 136 -13.12 -4.80 19.09
C ILE A 136 -13.06 -5.57 20.40
N GLY A 137 -11.88 -5.54 21.04
CA GLY A 137 -11.67 -6.24 22.30
C GLY A 137 -12.62 -5.73 23.38
N LEU A 138 -12.91 -4.42 23.37
CA LEU A 138 -13.84 -3.77 24.28
C LEU A 138 -15.31 -4.10 23.97
N ASP A 139 -15.67 -4.29 22.70
CA ASP A 139 -17.02 -4.64 22.26
C ASP A 139 -17.36 -6.13 22.50
N LEU A 140 -16.34 -6.99 22.65
CA LEU A 140 -16.52 -8.45 22.77
C LEU A 140 -17.45 -8.88 23.94
N PRO A 141 -17.40 -8.29 25.14
CA PRO A 141 -18.33 -8.60 26.21
C PRO A 141 -19.78 -8.27 25.87
N GLU A 142 -20.03 -7.16 25.16
CA GLU A 142 -21.38 -6.77 24.72
C GLU A 142 -21.89 -7.71 23.64
N ILE A 143 -21.05 -8.03 22.65
CA ILE A 143 -21.36 -9.01 21.59
C ILE A 143 -21.73 -10.36 22.21
N ARG A 144 -20.96 -10.82 23.22
CA ARG A 144 -21.24 -12.07 23.93
C ARG A 144 -22.61 -12.04 24.63
N GLN A 145 -22.92 -10.96 25.34
CA GLN A 145 -24.23 -10.82 25.98
C GLN A 145 -25.37 -10.79 24.95
N GLY A 146 -25.13 -10.18 23.79
CA GLY A 146 -26.05 -10.19 22.64
C GLY A 146 -26.32 -11.60 22.13
N LEU A 147 -25.29 -12.43 21.96
CA LEU A 147 -25.43 -13.84 21.57
C LEU A 147 -26.28 -14.64 22.55
N GLU A 148 -26.02 -14.47 23.86
CA GLU A 148 -26.77 -15.16 24.92
C GLU A 148 -28.26 -14.77 24.89
N LYS A 149 -28.58 -13.48 24.65
CA LYS A 149 -29.96 -12.99 24.48
C LYS A 149 -30.63 -13.51 23.22
N GLU A 150 -29.89 -13.69 22.14
CA GLU A 150 -30.36 -14.26 20.88
C GLU A 150 -30.50 -15.80 20.93
N GLY A 151 -30.17 -16.43 22.07
CA GLY A 151 -30.27 -17.87 22.26
C GLY A 151 -29.14 -18.67 21.59
N THR A 152 -28.06 -18.00 21.17
CA THR A 152 -26.91 -18.65 20.55
C THR A 152 -25.84 -18.92 21.62
N SER A 153 -25.49 -20.20 21.82
CA SER A 153 -24.42 -20.56 22.74
C SER A 153 -23.05 -20.13 22.21
N LEU A 154 -22.14 -19.82 23.12
CA LEU A 154 -20.77 -19.40 22.78
C LEU A 154 -20.03 -20.48 21.97
N GLU A 155 -20.21 -21.75 22.32
CA GLU A 155 -19.60 -22.88 21.61
C GLU A 155 -20.08 -22.98 20.17
N MET A 156 -21.38 -22.78 19.92
CA MET A 156 -21.93 -22.75 18.58
C MET A 156 -21.37 -21.57 17.77
N ALA A 157 -21.29 -20.38 18.39
CA ALA A 157 -20.74 -19.19 17.73
C ALA A 157 -19.25 -19.35 17.37
N ILE A 158 -18.44 -19.97 18.26
CA ILE A 158 -17.05 -20.33 17.97
C ILE A 158 -16.98 -21.35 16.83
N GLY A 159 -17.84 -22.36 16.87
CA GLY A 159 -17.95 -23.37 15.80
C GLY A 159 -18.22 -22.74 14.44
N TYR A 160 -19.19 -21.82 14.35
CA TYR A 160 -19.45 -21.07 13.12
C TYR A 160 -18.25 -20.23 12.69
N GLY A 161 -17.59 -19.53 13.61
CA GLY A 161 -16.39 -18.75 13.32
C GLY A 161 -15.26 -19.61 12.73
N LEU A 162 -15.02 -20.80 13.29
CA LEU A 162 -14.01 -21.74 12.79
C LEU A 162 -14.38 -22.32 11.42
N ILE A 163 -15.64 -22.68 11.20
CA ILE A 163 -16.13 -23.16 9.90
C ILE A 163 -15.97 -22.07 8.84
N VAL A 164 -16.40 -20.85 9.13
CA VAL A 164 -16.26 -19.71 8.21
C VAL A 164 -14.79 -19.44 7.91
N THR A 165 -13.92 -19.51 8.92
CA THR A 165 -12.46 -19.38 8.73
C THR A 165 -11.92 -20.47 7.80
N ALA A 166 -12.30 -21.74 8.03
CA ALA A 166 -11.86 -22.85 7.18
C ALA A 166 -12.33 -22.68 5.73
N VAL A 167 -13.60 -22.31 5.51
CA VAL A 167 -14.15 -22.03 4.17
C VAL A 167 -13.41 -20.87 3.52
N LEU A 168 -13.11 -19.80 4.25
CA LEU A 168 -12.37 -18.66 3.76
C LEU A 168 -10.94 -19.06 3.33
N VAL A 169 -10.21 -19.79 4.17
CA VAL A 169 -8.85 -20.23 3.86
C VAL A 169 -8.82 -21.18 2.66
N LEU A 170 -9.73 -22.15 2.62
CA LEU A 170 -9.82 -23.09 1.50
C LEU A 170 -10.21 -22.40 0.19
N SER A 171 -11.21 -21.51 0.23
CA SER A 171 -11.62 -20.74 -0.96
C SER A 171 -10.49 -19.84 -1.46
N ARG A 172 -9.70 -19.23 -0.56
CA ARG A 172 -8.53 -18.43 -0.91
C ARG A 172 -7.46 -19.28 -1.61
N ILE A 173 -7.09 -20.42 -1.03
CA ILE A 173 -6.11 -21.34 -1.63
C ILE A 173 -6.61 -21.81 -3.01
N LEU A 174 -7.87 -22.24 -3.10
CA LEU A 174 -8.47 -22.68 -4.36
C LEU A 174 -8.46 -21.55 -5.41
N SER A 175 -8.83 -20.33 -5.03
CA SER A 175 -8.82 -19.17 -5.92
C SER A 175 -7.43 -18.84 -6.46
N MET A 176 -6.37 -19.03 -5.64
CA MET A 176 -4.98 -18.84 -6.08
C MET A 176 -4.55 -19.91 -7.10
N PHE A 177 -4.94 -21.17 -6.88
CA PHE A 177 -4.72 -22.21 -7.89
C PHE A 177 -5.52 -21.98 -9.17
N CYS A 178 -6.76 -21.50 -9.05
CA CYS A 178 -7.56 -21.11 -10.21
C CYS A 178 -6.91 -19.94 -10.97
N ALA A 179 -6.42 -18.92 -10.26
CA ALA A 179 -5.72 -17.79 -10.86
C ALA A 179 -4.49 -18.25 -11.64
N VAL A 180 -3.68 -19.17 -11.07
CA VAL A 180 -2.54 -19.78 -11.78
C VAL A 180 -2.99 -20.59 -12.99
N GLY A 181 -4.08 -21.35 -12.88
CA GLY A 181 -4.66 -22.05 -14.03
C GLY A 181 -5.05 -21.07 -15.16
N VAL A 182 -5.70 -19.96 -14.80
CA VAL A 182 -6.09 -18.91 -15.76
C VAL A 182 -4.86 -18.25 -16.38
N THR A 183 -3.83 -17.91 -15.60
CA THR A 183 -2.60 -17.30 -16.16
C THR A 183 -1.84 -18.27 -17.06
N LEU A 184 -1.78 -19.56 -16.73
CA LEU A 184 -1.17 -20.60 -17.56
C LEU A 184 -1.91 -20.84 -18.88
N VAL A 185 -3.22 -20.56 -18.94
CA VAL A 185 -3.99 -20.57 -20.18
C VAL A 185 -3.81 -19.26 -20.94
N ALA A 186 -3.90 -18.11 -20.24
CA ALA A 186 -3.80 -16.78 -20.83
C ALA A 186 -2.43 -16.51 -21.45
N ARG A 187 -1.34 -17.07 -20.90
CA ARG A 187 0.01 -16.95 -21.48
C ARG A 187 0.12 -17.50 -22.91
N ASN A 188 -0.77 -18.42 -23.30
CA ASN A 188 -0.80 -18.93 -24.66
C ASN A 188 -1.29 -17.87 -25.67
N TYR A 189 -1.94 -16.81 -25.17
CA TYR A 189 -2.53 -15.73 -25.96
C TYR A 189 -1.87 -14.37 -25.72
N ILE A 190 -1.07 -14.21 -24.66
CA ILE A 190 -0.42 -12.95 -24.27
C ILE A 190 1.09 -13.08 -24.44
N ALA A 191 1.67 -12.39 -25.42
CA ALA A 191 3.10 -12.47 -25.76
C ALA A 191 4.05 -11.95 -24.66
N VAL A 192 3.54 -11.14 -23.73
CA VAL A 192 4.29 -10.51 -22.62
C VAL A 192 4.18 -11.33 -21.32
N ALA A 193 3.42 -12.43 -21.31
CA ALA A 193 3.26 -13.23 -20.10
C ALA A 193 4.54 -14.01 -19.78
N ASP A 194 4.93 -13.99 -18.50
CA ASP A 194 6.04 -14.80 -18.01
C ASP A 194 5.76 -16.30 -18.29
N LYS A 195 6.79 -16.97 -18.83
CA LYS A 195 6.73 -18.38 -19.20
C LYS A 195 7.10 -19.31 -18.04
N SER A 196 7.59 -18.75 -16.93
CA SER A 196 7.93 -19.50 -15.74
C SER A 196 6.71 -20.28 -15.22
N ASN A 197 6.95 -21.49 -14.70
CA ASN A 197 5.90 -22.24 -14.03
C ASN A 197 5.98 -21.89 -12.53
N PRO A 198 4.99 -21.20 -11.95
CA PRO A 198 5.02 -20.80 -10.54
C PRO A 198 4.99 -22.00 -9.57
N GLY A 199 4.78 -23.21 -10.08
CA GLY A 199 4.74 -24.43 -9.30
C GLY A 199 3.55 -24.47 -8.35
N ILE A 200 3.57 -25.43 -7.42
CA ILE A 200 2.46 -25.64 -6.45
C ILE A 200 2.71 -24.84 -5.16
N LYS A 201 3.98 -24.61 -4.82
CA LYS A 201 4.38 -23.99 -3.56
C LYS A 201 4.00 -22.50 -3.50
N GLY A 202 4.25 -21.75 -4.57
CA GLY A 202 3.96 -20.31 -4.63
C GLY A 202 2.47 -20.00 -4.41
N PRO A 203 1.55 -20.59 -5.21
CA PRO A 203 0.11 -20.37 -5.05
C PRO A 203 -0.43 -20.80 -3.70
N PHE A 204 0.12 -21.88 -3.12
CA PHE A 204 -0.26 -22.34 -1.79
C PHE A 204 0.15 -21.35 -0.70
N VAL A 205 1.39 -20.88 -0.73
CA VAL A 205 1.91 -19.89 0.24
C VAL A 205 1.16 -18.56 0.11
N LEU A 206 0.94 -18.07 -1.11
CA LEU A 206 0.13 -16.87 -1.36
C LEU A 206 -1.32 -17.04 -0.89
N GLY A 207 -1.91 -18.22 -1.08
CA GLY A 207 -3.23 -18.56 -0.55
C GLY A 207 -3.28 -18.58 0.97
N TRP A 208 -2.21 -19.05 1.62
CA TRP A 208 -2.08 -19.09 3.08
C TRP A 208 -1.83 -17.72 3.72
N ALA A 209 -1.16 -16.82 3.01
CA ALA A 209 -0.80 -15.47 3.49
C ALA A 209 -2.00 -14.49 3.56
N GLY A 210 -3.22 -14.92 3.22
CA GLY A 210 -4.43 -14.08 3.20
C GLY A 210 -5.02 -13.73 4.56
N MET A 211 -4.22 -13.11 5.44
CA MET A 211 -4.65 -12.69 6.78
C MET A 211 -5.81 -11.67 6.70
N ARG A 212 -6.81 -11.78 7.58
CA ARG A 212 -7.91 -10.82 7.68
C ARG A 212 -7.61 -9.78 8.75
N GLY A 213 -7.81 -8.52 8.40
CA GLY A 213 -7.43 -7.40 9.24
C GLY A 213 -8.59 -6.45 9.55
N VAL A 214 -8.19 -5.21 9.84
CA VAL A 214 -9.03 -4.11 10.31
C VAL A 214 -10.19 -3.79 9.37
N VAL A 215 -10.02 -3.90 8.05
CA VAL A 215 -11.08 -3.59 7.07
C VAL A 215 -12.29 -4.51 7.21
N SER A 216 -12.06 -5.81 7.44
CA SER A 216 -13.16 -6.78 7.64
C SER A 216 -13.99 -6.45 8.88
N LEU A 217 -13.32 -5.98 9.93
CA LEU A 217 -14.03 -5.49 11.10
C LEU A 217 -14.79 -4.20 10.82
N ALA A 218 -14.16 -3.19 10.21
CA ALA A 218 -14.81 -1.91 9.94
C ALA A 218 -16.12 -2.13 9.16
N ALA A 219 -16.10 -3.05 8.20
CA ALA A 219 -17.31 -3.51 7.50
C ALA A 219 -18.34 -4.12 8.48
N ALA A 220 -17.93 -5.07 9.32
CA ALA A 220 -18.84 -5.71 10.27
C ALA A 220 -19.46 -4.72 11.29
N LEU A 221 -18.68 -3.76 11.81
CA LEU A 221 -19.17 -2.71 12.71
C LEU A 221 -20.11 -1.72 12.02
N SER A 222 -19.93 -1.50 10.72
CA SER A 222 -20.83 -0.66 9.92
C SER A 222 -22.21 -1.27 9.67
N ILE A 223 -22.42 -2.55 10.05
CA ILE A 223 -23.76 -3.17 10.01
C ILE A 223 -24.67 -2.37 10.95
N PRO A 224 -25.78 -1.82 10.45
CA PRO A 224 -26.66 -0.96 11.24
C PRO A 224 -27.33 -1.77 12.35
N ILE A 225 -27.63 -1.11 13.48
CA ILE A 225 -28.33 -1.75 14.61
C ILE A 225 -29.79 -2.03 14.23
N GLN A 226 -30.40 -1.14 13.44
CA GLN A 226 -31.78 -1.23 12.99
C GLN A 226 -31.86 -1.08 11.47
N LEU A 227 -32.79 -1.80 10.86
CA LEU A 227 -33.22 -1.64 9.48
C LEU A 227 -34.12 -0.40 9.35
N GLY A 228 -34.33 0.08 8.12
CA GLY A 228 -35.17 1.28 7.86
C GLY A 228 -36.64 1.14 8.28
N ASN A 229 -37.10 -0.07 8.58
CA ASN A 229 -38.42 -0.38 9.11
C ASN A 229 -38.46 -0.39 10.67
N GLY A 230 -37.36 -0.05 11.34
CA GLY A 230 -37.22 -0.04 12.80
C GLY A 230 -36.93 -1.42 13.43
N ALA A 231 -36.93 -2.50 12.64
CA ALA A 231 -36.56 -3.83 13.14
C ALA A 231 -35.05 -3.92 13.38
N GLY A 232 -34.62 -4.71 14.38
CA GLY A 232 -33.20 -4.97 14.60
C GLY A 232 -32.58 -5.70 13.40
N PHE A 233 -31.31 -5.43 13.09
CA PHE A 233 -30.61 -6.16 12.04
C PHE A 233 -30.43 -7.63 12.46
N PRO A 234 -30.82 -8.59 11.59
CA PRO A 234 -30.84 -10.00 11.95
C PRO A 234 -29.43 -10.53 12.25
N HIS A 235 -29.27 -11.22 13.39
CA HIS A 235 -28.03 -11.90 13.78
C HIS A 235 -26.78 -11.02 13.78
N ARG A 236 -26.93 -9.70 14.02
CA ARG A 236 -25.80 -8.75 14.00
C ARG A 236 -24.68 -9.18 14.96
N ASN A 237 -25.01 -9.56 16.19
CA ASN A 237 -24.03 -9.97 17.19
C ASN A 237 -23.28 -11.24 16.75
N LEU A 238 -23.98 -12.17 16.11
CA LEU A 238 -23.36 -13.36 15.55
C LEU A 238 -22.39 -13.06 14.41
N ILE A 239 -22.73 -12.15 13.51
CA ILE A 239 -21.84 -11.73 12.42
C ILE A 239 -20.58 -11.04 13.00
N LEU A 240 -20.74 -10.16 13.98
CA LEU A 240 -19.63 -9.51 14.67
C LEU A 240 -18.71 -10.53 15.36
N PHE A 241 -19.30 -11.49 16.08
CA PHE A 241 -18.53 -12.53 16.77
C PHE A 241 -17.78 -13.43 15.80
N ILE A 242 -18.43 -13.87 14.71
CA ILE A 242 -17.77 -14.66 13.66
C ILE A 242 -16.61 -13.86 13.04
N THR A 243 -16.83 -12.57 12.74
CA THR A 243 -15.78 -11.70 12.19
C THR A 243 -14.59 -11.59 13.13
N PHE A 244 -14.84 -11.44 14.44
CA PHE A 244 -13.79 -11.46 15.46
C PHE A 244 -13.01 -12.77 15.47
N VAL A 245 -13.70 -13.92 15.49
CA VAL A 245 -13.04 -15.25 15.46
C VAL A 245 -12.20 -15.41 14.20
N VAL A 246 -12.73 -15.02 13.02
CA VAL A 246 -11.99 -15.08 11.75
C VAL A 246 -10.72 -14.23 11.80
N ILE A 247 -10.81 -12.98 12.27
CA ILE A 247 -9.65 -12.09 12.39
C ILE A 247 -8.63 -12.68 13.38
N LEU A 248 -9.08 -13.10 14.55
CA LEU A 248 -8.20 -13.67 15.58
C LEU A 248 -7.47 -14.91 15.07
N VAL A 249 -8.20 -15.86 14.48
CA VAL A 249 -7.63 -17.11 13.99
C VAL A 249 -6.69 -16.85 12.81
N THR A 250 -7.05 -15.97 11.87
CA THR A 250 -6.17 -15.68 10.73
C THR A 250 -4.91 -14.91 11.15
N LEU A 251 -5.02 -13.88 11.99
CA LEU A 251 -3.85 -13.13 12.46
C LEU A 251 -2.91 -13.97 13.33
N VAL A 252 -3.46 -14.74 14.28
CA VAL A 252 -2.64 -15.53 15.21
C VAL A 252 -2.13 -16.80 14.53
N VAL A 253 -3.02 -17.61 13.95
CA VAL A 253 -2.63 -18.91 13.39
C VAL A 253 -1.90 -18.73 12.07
N GLN A 254 -2.46 -18.02 11.09
CA GLN A 254 -1.78 -17.86 9.80
C GLN A 254 -0.55 -16.96 9.94
N GLY A 255 -0.63 -15.87 10.71
CA GLY A 255 0.50 -14.96 10.93
C GLY A 255 1.71 -15.65 11.58
N LEU A 256 1.51 -16.48 12.60
CA LEU A 256 2.62 -17.21 13.25
C LEU A 256 3.12 -18.40 12.42
N THR A 257 2.26 -19.02 11.61
CA THR A 257 2.65 -20.20 10.80
C THR A 257 3.29 -19.82 9.46
N LEU A 258 3.05 -18.61 8.94
CA LEU A 258 3.58 -18.18 7.65
C LEU A 258 5.12 -18.17 7.59
N PRO A 259 5.88 -17.63 8.57
CA PRO A 259 7.34 -17.68 8.54
C PRO A 259 7.88 -19.12 8.53
N TRP A 260 7.24 -20.02 9.28
CA TRP A 260 7.58 -21.43 9.29
C TRP A 260 7.31 -22.07 7.92
N LEU A 261 6.19 -21.74 7.29
CA LEU A 261 5.79 -22.25 5.98
C LEU A 261 6.77 -21.80 4.88
N LEU A 262 7.17 -20.54 4.90
CA LEU A 262 8.17 -19.96 3.99
C LEU A 262 9.52 -20.69 4.10
N ARG A 263 10.00 -20.87 5.34
CA ARG A 263 11.24 -21.64 5.61
C ARG A 263 11.13 -23.09 5.16
N ARG A 264 9.95 -23.71 5.28
CA ARG A 264 9.77 -25.11 4.87
C ARG A 264 9.82 -25.27 3.35
N PHE A 265 9.18 -24.38 2.61
CA PHE A 265 9.03 -24.52 1.17
C PHE A 265 10.23 -24.07 0.35
N HIS A 266 11.13 -23.24 0.91
CA HIS A 266 12.30 -22.68 0.21
C HIS A 266 11.88 -22.17 -1.18
N LEU A 267 11.00 -21.18 -1.20
CA LEU A 267 10.61 -20.54 -2.45
C LEU A 267 11.82 -19.75 -2.96
N PRO A 268 12.38 -20.08 -4.14
CA PRO A 268 13.32 -19.19 -4.79
C PRO A 268 12.55 -17.92 -5.16
N ASP A 269 13.18 -16.76 -4.96
CA ASP A 269 12.62 -15.51 -5.43
C ASP A 269 12.69 -15.50 -6.97
N PRO A 270 11.55 -15.60 -7.68
CA PRO A 270 11.57 -15.74 -9.14
C PRO A 270 12.07 -14.46 -9.82
N ASP A 271 11.89 -13.32 -9.16
CA ASP A 271 12.17 -11.99 -9.69
C ASP A 271 13.61 -11.53 -9.36
N HIS A 272 14.18 -12.03 -8.25
CA HIS A 272 15.54 -11.73 -7.79
C HIS A 272 16.47 -12.95 -7.87
N LEU A 273 17.02 -13.17 -9.07
CA LEU A 273 18.04 -14.21 -9.30
C LEU A 273 19.40 -13.87 -8.64
N VAL A 274 19.58 -12.62 -8.25
CA VAL A 274 20.80 -12.05 -7.68
C VAL A 274 20.52 -11.75 -6.20
N SER A 275 21.52 -11.90 -5.33
CA SER A 275 21.37 -11.53 -3.92
C SER A 275 21.02 -10.03 -3.83
N SER A 276 20.08 -9.64 -2.96
CA SER A 276 19.73 -8.23 -2.72
C SER A 276 20.97 -7.36 -2.42
N GLU A 277 22.01 -7.94 -1.79
CA GLU A 277 23.30 -7.27 -1.55
C GLU A 277 24.08 -6.99 -2.84
N GLU A 278 24.07 -7.94 -3.79
CA GLU A 278 24.73 -7.80 -5.08
C GLU A 278 23.98 -6.80 -5.96
N GLU A 279 22.64 -6.84 -5.98
CA GLU A 279 21.81 -5.85 -6.69
C GLU A 279 22.02 -4.44 -6.13
N ASP A 280 22.07 -4.27 -4.81
CA ASP A 280 22.36 -3.00 -4.15
C ASP A 280 23.77 -2.49 -4.50
N ALA A 281 24.78 -3.37 -4.52
CA ALA A 281 26.14 -3.00 -4.91
C ALA A 281 26.21 -2.53 -6.38
N VAL A 282 25.52 -3.23 -7.29
CA VAL A 282 25.42 -2.84 -8.71
C VAL A 282 24.72 -1.49 -8.84
N LEU A 283 23.59 -1.29 -8.16
CA LEU A 283 22.82 -0.05 -8.21
C LEU A 283 23.63 1.13 -7.68
N LYS A 284 24.33 0.97 -6.54
CA LYS A 284 25.25 1.99 -5.99
C LYS A 284 26.36 2.36 -6.95
N ARG A 285 26.97 1.36 -7.60
CA ARG A 285 28.05 1.57 -8.55
C ARG A 285 27.57 2.36 -9.75
N GLU A 286 26.45 1.96 -10.35
CA GLU A 286 25.88 2.66 -11.49
C GLU A 286 25.46 4.10 -11.14
N LEU A 287 24.84 4.30 -9.98
CA LEU A 287 24.46 5.63 -9.49
C LEU A 287 25.70 6.53 -9.33
N SER A 288 26.79 5.98 -8.77
CA SER A 288 28.06 6.71 -8.61
C SER A 288 28.68 7.06 -9.95
N GLN A 289 28.70 6.12 -10.91
CA GLN A 289 29.22 6.35 -12.26
C GLN A 289 28.40 7.40 -13.01
N PHE A 290 27.07 7.34 -12.92
CA PHE A 290 26.17 8.32 -13.50
C PHE A 290 26.43 9.72 -12.93
N SER A 291 26.52 9.82 -11.61
CA SER A 291 26.78 11.09 -10.89
C SER A 291 28.12 11.69 -11.28
N LEU A 292 29.16 10.86 -11.35
CA LEU A 292 30.50 11.27 -11.79
C LEU A 292 30.50 11.74 -13.24
N GLY A 293 29.84 11.00 -14.13
CA GLY A 293 29.72 11.36 -15.54
C GLY A 293 29.00 12.68 -15.72
N TYR A 294 27.92 12.90 -14.97
CA TYR A 294 27.17 14.15 -14.97
C TYR A 294 28.02 15.32 -14.45
N LEU A 295 28.71 15.15 -13.32
CA LEU A 295 29.57 16.19 -12.74
C LEU A 295 30.75 16.55 -13.66
N LYS A 296 31.41 15.55 -14.27
CA LYS A 296 32.51 15.78 -15.23
C LYS A 296 32.06 16.52 -16.50
N SER A 297 30.84 16.24 -16.96
CA SER A 297 30.35 16.78 -18.23
C SER A 297 29.76 18.18 -18.09
N ASN A 298 29.05 18.46 -16.99
CA ASN A 298 28.31 19.71 -16.80
C ASN A 298 29.07 20.72 -15.92
N TYR A 299 29.94 20.25 -15.02
CA TYR A 299 30.62 21.09 -14.02
C TYR A 299 32.15 20.81 -13.91
N PRO A 300 32.90 20.79 -15.04
CA PRO A 300 34.33 20.49 -15.00
C PRO A 300 35.11 21.57 -14.24
N GLU A 301 34.85 22.85 -14.50
CA GLU A 301 35.57 23.97 -13.90
C GLU A 301 35.31 24.06 -12.39
N GLU A 302 34.06 23.89 -11.96
CA GLU A 302 33.67 23.89 -10.55
C GLU A 302 34.27 22.70 -9.81
N MET A 303 34.36 21.52 -10.45
CA MET A 303 35.04 20.36 -9.88
C MET A 303 36.53 20.63 -9.63
N TYR A 304 37.22 21.31 -10.54
CA TYR A 304 38.63 21.68 -10.34
C TYR A 304 38.81 22.80 -9.30
N ALA A 305 37.90 23.78 -9.29
CA ALA A 305 37.96 24.93 -8.41
C ALA A 305 37.58 24.62 -6.95
N GLN A 306 36.67 23.66 -6.74
CA GLN A 306 36.09 23.37 -5.43
C GLN A 306 36.60 22.04 -4.86
N PRO A 307 37.33 22.04 -3.73
CA PRO A 307 37.88 20.82 -3.12
C PRO A 307 36.82 19.74 -2.81
N ILE A 308 35.61 20.16 -2.45
CA ILE A 308 34.51 19.26 -2.06
C ILE A 308 33.96 18.49 -3.24
N LEU A 309 33.72 19.16 -4.38
CA LEU A 309 33.26 18.51 -5.60
C LEU A 309 34.32 17.54 -6.13
N ARG A 310 35.60 17.90 -6.00
CA ARG A 310 36.71 17.00 -6.31
C ARG A 310 36.75 15.77 -5.39
N GLN A 311 36.55 15.95 -4.09
CA GLN A 311 36.49 14.85 -3.12
C GLN A 311 35.29 13.93 -3.38
N MET A 312 34.14 14.47 -3.77
CA MET A 312 32.97 13.69 -4.19
C MET A 312 33.23 12.89 -5.47
N ALA A 313 33.86 13.51 -6.47
CA ALA A 313 34.26 12.82 -7.69
C ALA A 313 35.22 11.65 -7.37
N MET A 314 36.22 11.90 -6.51
CA MET A 314 37.13 10.84 -6.03
C MET A 314 36.41 9.75 -5.24
N LYS A 315 35.39 10.11 -4.44
CA LYS A 315 34.55 9.15 -3.70
C LYS A 315 33.74 8.25 -4.63
N TRP A 316 33.13 8.82 -5.67
CA TRP A 316 32.43 8.04 -6.70
C TRP A 316 33.37 7.19 -7.54
N GLU A 317 34.64 7.59 -7.69
CA GLU A 317 35.70 6.78 -8.32
C GLU A 317 36.22 5.66 -7.40
N ALA A 318 36.30 5.88 -6.09
CA ALA A 318 36.97 4.99 -5.14
C ALA A 318 36.03 4.09 -4.31
N SER A 319 34.71 4.34 -4.30
CA SER A 319 33.72 3.60 -3.50
C SER A 319 33.98 3.58 -1.97
N VAL A 320 34.66 4.61 -1.43
CA VAL A 320 35.00 4.72 0.00
C VAL A 320 34.36 5.96 0.63
N GLY A 321 33.84 5.82 1.85
CA GLY A 321 33.07 6.83 2.57
C GLY A 321 33.89 7.77 3.45
N ASP A 322 33.61 9.07 3.32
CA ASP A 322 33.29 9.98 4.43
C ASP A 322 32.54 11.22 3.89
N ASN A 323 31.93 12.03 4.76
CA ASN A 323 31.18 13.24 4.40
C ASN A 323 32.05 14.50 4.64
N PRO A 324 32.24 15.38 3.64
CA PRO A 324 33.02 16.60 3.84
C PRO A 324 32.24 17.68 4.61
N GLU A 325 32.90 18.25 5.63
CA GLU A 325 32.43 19.38 6.43
C GLU A 325 32.99 20.69 5.84
N ASN A 326 32.25 21.35 4.94
CA ASN A 326 32.25 22.81 4.70
C ASN A 326 31.56 23.13 3.36
N TRP A 327 30.27 23.45 3.34
CA TRP A 327 29.59 23.78 2.08
C TRP A 327 29.70 25.27 1.76
N ASN A 328 29.95 25.62 0.49
CA ASN A 328 29.72 26.97 0.00
C ASN A 328 28.46 27.01 -0.88
N ALA A 329 27.86 28.20 -1.06
CA ALA A 329 26.57 28.33 -1.75
C ALA A 329 26.55 27.77 -3.18
N GLN A 330 27.68 27.84 -3.91
CA GLN A 330 27.80 27.32 -5.28
C GLN A 330 27.91 25.79 -5.31
N CYS A 331 28.68 25.19 -4.41
CA CYS A 331 28.76 23.74 -4.22
C CYS A 331 27.41 23.15 -3.81
N SER A 332 26.65 23.85 -2.94
CA SER A 332 25.33 23.40 -2.52
C SER A 332 24.32 23.38 -3.68
N LEU A 333 24.38 24.34 -4.60
CA LEU A 333 23.53 24.35 -5.80
C LEU A 333 23.86 23.18 -6.73
N VAL A 334 25.14 22.98 -7.04
CA VAL A 334 25.60 21.89 -7.92
C VAL A 334 25.25 20.52 -7.33
N TYR A 335 25.48 20.33 -6.03
CA TYR A 335 25.18 19.04 -5.39
C TYR A 335 23.68 18.78 -5.29
N LYS A 336 22.85 19.80 -5.03
CA LYS A 336 21.39 19.66 -5.07
C LYS A 336 20.91 19.22 -6.45
N GLU A 337 21.46 19.81 -7.52
CA GLU A 337 21.14 19.38 -8.88
C GLU A 337 21.54 17.93 -9.12
N ILE A 338 22.73 17.51 -8.66
CA ILE A 338 23.14 16.10 -8.76
C ILE A 338 22.16 15.17 -8.04
N LEU A 339 21.70 15.52 -6.83
CA LEU A 339 20.69 14.76 -6.10
C LEU A 339 19.38 14.67 -6.90
N ASP A 340 18.95 15.75 -7.56
CA ASP A 340 17.76 15.77 -8.41
C ASP A 340 17.92 14.86 -9.65
N VAL A 341 19.07 14.88 -10.31
CA VAL A 341 19.33 14.01 -11.48
C VAL A 341 19.48 12.54 -11.04
N GLN A 342 20.14 12.25 -9.91
CA GLN A 342 20.18 10.91 -9.32
C GLN A 342 18.78 10.36 -9.07
N ARG A 343 17.89 11.19 -8.53
CA ARG A 343 16.50 10.84 -8.27
C ARG A 343 15.76 10.48 -9.56
N GLN A 344 15.87 11.31 -10.61
CA GLN A 344 15.25 11.02 -11.90
C GLN A 344 15.79 9.72 -12.52
N TRP A 345 17.12 9.54 -12.47
CA TRP A 345 17.75 8.32 -12.99
C TRP A 345 17.24 7.05 -12.28
N LEU A 346 17.10 7.08 -10.95
CA LEU A 346 16.54 5.96 -10.19
C LEU A 346 15.08 5.67 -10.57
N LEU A 347 14.25 6.72 -10.73
CA LEU A 347 12.86 6.57 -11.11
C LEU A 347 12.72 6.01 -12.54
N ASP A 348 13.52 6.50 -13.48
CA ASP A 348 13.53 6.01 -14.86
C ASP A 348 14.04 4.58 -14.94
N LYS A 349 15.08 4.24 -14.17
CA LYS A 349 15.59 2.87 -14.07
C LYS A 349 14.53 1.91 -13.52
N ASN A 350 13.82 2.31 -12.45
CA ASN A 350 12.71 1.54 -11.88
C ASN A 350 11.56 1.33 -12.88
N ASN A 351 11.22 2.36 -13.66
CA ASN A 351 10.16 2.26 -14.67
C ASN A 351 10.57 1.39 -15.88
N SER A 352 11.86 1.38 -16.23
CA SER A 352 12.38 0.66 -17.40
C SER A 352 12.76 -0.79 -17.11
N ASN A 353 13.16 -1.11 -15.88
CA ASN A 353 13.56 -2.44 -15.47
C ASN A 353 12.58 -3.03 -14.45
N LEU A 354 11.62 -3.81 -14.94
CA LEU A 354 10.59 -4.46 -14.12
C LEU A 354 11.13 -5.51 -13.13
N LEU A 355 12.38 -5.96 -13.30
CA LEU A 355 13.04 -6.94 -12.42
C LEU A 355 13.88 -6.28 -11.32
N LEU A 356 14.00 -4.95 -11.32
CA LEU A 356 14.73 -4.24 -10.28
C LEU A 356 13.92 -4.23 -8.99
N ASP A 357 14.56 -4.54 -7.86
CA ASP A 357 13.90 -4.50 -6.56
C ASP A 357 13.46 -3.06 -6.25
N GLU A 358 12.15 -2.85 -6.20
CA GLU A 358 11.56 -1.55 -5.91
C GLU A 358 11.92 -1.09 -4.49
N GLU A 359 12.11 -1.99 -3.53
CA GLU A 359 12.52 -1.65 -2.16
C GLU A 359 13.93 -1.04 -2.15
N LEU A 360 14.86 -1.57 -2.94
CA LEU A 360 16.20 -1.00 -3.10
C LEU A 360 16.13 0.41 -3.69
N VAL A 361 15.31 0.62 -4.73
CA VAL A 361 15.10 1.95 -5.31
C VAL A 361 14.54 2.92 -4.27
N ARG A 362 13.51 2.52 -3.52
CA ARG A 362 12.92 3.33 -2.44
C ARG A 362 13.93 3.67 -1.36
N HIS A 363 14.80 2.73 -0.98
CA HIS A 363 15.88 2.94 0.00
C HIS A 363 16.89 4.00 -0.48
N HIS A 364 17.32 3.94 -1.74
CA HIS A 364 18.22 4.95 -2.31
C HIS A 364 17.56 6.32 -2.44
N LEU A 365 16.29 6.37 -2.85
CA LEU A 365 15.51 7.61 -2.88
C LEU A 365 15.39 8.24 -1.48
N HIS A 366 15.16 7.42 -0.44
CA HIS A 366 15.13 7.88 0.94
C HIS A 366 16.49 8.43 1.40
N ARG A 367 17.60 7.77 1.03
CA ARG A 367 18.95 8.28 1.30
C ARG A 367 19.20 9.64 0.64
N ILE A 368 18.81 9.81 -0.62
CA ILE A 368 18.89 11.09 -1.33
C ILE A 368 18.13 12.17 -0.56
N ASP A 369 16.93 11.87 -0.07
CA ASP A 369 16.12 12.82 0.69
C ASP A 369 16.79 13.19 2.03
N LEU A 370 17.44 12.23 2.71
CA LEU A 370 18.21 12.50 3.93
C LEU A 370 19.43 13.38 3.66
N GLU A 371 20.15 13.14 2.56
CA GLU A 371 21.30 13.97 2.18
C GLU A 371 20.85 15.40 1.82
N GLU A 372 19.75 15.57 1.09
CA GLU A 372 19.17 16.88 0.79
C GLU A 372 18.74 17.62 2.07
N GLU A 373 18.17 16.92 3.06
CA GLU A 373 17.83 17.54 4.34
C GLU A 373 19.05 17.94 5.15
N LYS A 374 20.10 17.10 5.21
CA LYS A 374 21.33 17.42 5.95
C LYS A 374 21.94 18.73 5.48
N MET A 375 21.93 18.98 4.17
CA MET A 375 22.43 20.23 3.59
C MET A 375 21.73 21.50 4.06
N LYS A 376 20.49 21.42 4.57
CA LYS A 376 19.78 22.60 5.09
C LYS A 376 20.34 23.07 6.44
N TYR A 377 21.09 22.21 7.11
CA TYR A 377 21.62 22.43 8.47
C TYR A 377 23.14 22.64 8.51
N VAL A 378 23.82 22.58 7.36
CA VAL A 378 25.25 22.88 7.19
C VAL A 378 25.40 24.12 6.34
#